data_AF-A0AA48KJY4-F1
#
_entry.id   AF-A0AA48KJY4-F1
#
_cell.length_a   1.000
_cell.length_b   1.000
_cell.length_c   1.000
_cell.angle_alpha   90.00
_cell.angle_beta   90.00
_cell.angle_gamma   90.00
#
_symmetry.space_group_name_H-M   'P 1'
#
loop_
_entity.id
_entity.type
_entity.pdbx_description
1 polymer ?
#
loop_
_entity_poly.entity_id
_entity_poly.type
_entity_poly.pdbx_seq_one_letter_code
_entity_poly.pdbx_strand_id
1 'polypeptide(L)'
;MNCKEFIAALASSTGLSDLAPDADGQAAIVVDGAYKLTFSVETDDYTLACRVPLMSTSEFRGSYADLLEANLDAETSGGGALAIDAASGDITYVRFIATKGITSASEVNDVVTSILHMSAFWQQHLPKLQTEQAQTPSQDTLDTVVLQL
;
A
#
# COMPACT_ATOMS: atom_id res chain seq x y z
N MET A 1 19.06 -11.61 -3.58
CA MET A 1 19.95 -10.43 -3.75
C MET A 1 19.85 -9.57 -2.50
N ASN A 2 20.82 -8.70 -2.21
CA ASN A 2 20.68 -7.68 -1.17
C ASN A 2 19.85 -6.48 -1.68
N CYS A 3 19.47 -5.57 -0.79
CA CYS A 3 18.63 -4.40 -1.12
C CYS A 3 19.24 -3.49 -2.20
N LYS A 4 20.57 -3.30 -2.20
CA LYS A 4 21.26 -2.48 -3.22
C LYS A 4 21.23 -3.15 -4.59
N GLU A 5 21.45 -4.46 -4.62
CA GLU A 5 21.34 -5.28 -5.83
C GLU A 5 19.90 -5.28 -6.38
N PHE A 6 18.89 -5.30 -5.52
CA PHE A 6 17.49 -5.17 -5.92
C PHE A 6 17.23 -3.84 -6.62
N ILE A 7 17.66 -2.73 -6.02
CA ILE A 7 17.48 -1.38 -6.59
C ILE A 7 18.27 -1.24 -7.90
N ALA A 8 19.49 -1.80 -7.97
CA ALA A 8 20.28 -1.80 -9.21
C ALA A 8 19.64 -2.66 -10.32
N ALA A 9 19.03 -3.79 -9.97
CA ALA A 9 18.31 -4.62 -10.93
C ALA A 9 17.08 -3.89 -11.48
N LEU A 10 16.35 -3.15 -10.62
CA LEU A 10 15.24 -2.30 -11.02
C LEU A 10 15.69 -1.13 -11.91
N ALA A 11 16.79 -0.47 -11.57
CA ALA A 11 17.40 0.59 -12.36
C ALA A 11 17.69 0.11 -13.79
N SER A 12 18.31 -1.06 -13.90
CA SER A 12 18.66 -1.69 -15.18
C SER A 12 17.43 -2.06 -16.01
N SER A 13 16.39 -2.64 -15.40
CA SER A 13 15.19 -3.08 -16.11
C SER A 13 14.29 -1.93 -16.59
N THR A 14 14.37 -0.77 -15.93
CA THR A 14 13.55 0.42 -16.23
C THR A 14 14.29 1.48 -17.04
N GLY A 15 15.60 1.29 -17.29
CA GLY A 15 16.43 2.29 -17.97
C GLY A 15 16.75 3.52 -17.10
N LEU A 16 16.55 3.45 -15.79
CA LEU A 16 16.84 4.51 -14.83
C LEU A 16 18.27 4.35 -14.30
N SER A 17 19.27 4.68 -15.14
CA SER A 17 20.69 4.43 -14.83
C SER A 17 21.20 5.08 -13.54
N ASP A 18 20.54 6.15 -13.09
CA ASP A 18 20.95 6.94 -11.93
C ASP A 18 20.16 6.56 -10.65
N LEU A 19 19.30 5.54 -10.71
CA LEU A 19 18.56 5.06 -9.55
C LEU A 19 19.49 4.34 -8.58
N ALA A 20 19.74 4.98 -7.44
CA ALA A 20 20.52 4.44 -6.34
C ALA A 20 19.94 4.89 -4.99
N PRO A 21 20.19 4.14 -3.91
CA PRO A 21 19.90 4.62 -2.56
C PRO A 21 20.71 5.88 -2.23
N ASP A 22 20.08 6.83 -1.54
CA ASP A 22 20.73 8.01 -0.97
C ASP A 22 21.47 7.69 0.36
N ALA A 23 21.91 8.73 1.06
CA ALA A 23 22.64 8.60 2.32
C ALA A 23 21.80 7.97 3.45
N ASP A 24 20.48 8.06 3.36
CA ASP A 24 19.52 7.49 4.31
C ASP A 24 19.03 6.10 3.86
N GLY A 25 19.61 5.56 2.78
CA GLY A 25 19.24 4.25 2.25
C GLY A 25 17.90 4.26 1.51
N GLN A 26 17.47 5.41 0.98
CA GLN A 26 16.22 5.54 0.25
C GLN A 26 16.44 5.72 -1.25
N ALA A 27 15.58 5.10 -2.06
CA ALA A 27 15.52 5.32 -3.49
C ALA A 27 14.07 5.54 -3.90
N ALA A 28 13.81 6.47 -4.82
CA ALA A 28 12.45 6.75 -5.28
C ALA A 28 12.35 6.76 -6.80
N ILE A 29 11.24 6.25 -7.32
CA ILE A 29 10.88 6.30 -8.74
C ILE A 29 9.46 6.80 -8.90
N VAL A 30 9.18 7.36 -10.07
CA VAL A 30 7.82 7.71 -10.50
C VAL A 30 7.47 6.85 -11.71
N VAL A 31 6.40 6.06 -11.60
CA VAL A 31 5.90 5.21 -12.68
C VAL A 31 4.66 5.86 -13.28
N ASP A 32 4.63 5.96 -14.62
CA ASP A 32 3.54 6.55 -15.41
C ASP A 32 3.14 7.98 -15.03
N GLY A 33 4.04 8.71 -14.36
CA GLY A 33 3.76 10.05 -13.83
C GLY A 33 2.75 10.08 -12.68
N ALA A 34 2.27 8.92 -12.21
CA ALA A 34 1.16 8.81 -11.25
C ALA A 34 1.57 8.12 -9.94
N TYR A 35 2.46 7.12 -9.99
CA TYR A 35 2.81 6.32 -8.83
C TYR A 35 4.22 6.63 -8.36
N LYS A 36 4.35 7.33 -7.24
CA LYS A 36 5.64 7.54 -6.56
C LYS A 36 5.92 6.36 -5.64
N LEU A 37 6.88 5.51 -6.02
CA LEU A 37 7.36 4.40 -5.20
C LEU A 37 8.61 4.87 -4.47
N THR A 38 8.60 4.78 -3.13
CA THR A 38 9.78 5.05 -2.30
C THR A 38 10.21 3.76 -1.63
N PHE A 39 11.42 3.30 -1.94
CA PHE A 39 12.07 2.16 -1.33
C PHE A 39 12.98 2.65 -0.21
N SER A 40 12.91 2.02 0.96
CA SER A 40 13.82 2.29 2.08
C SER A 40 14.42 0.98 2.54
N VAL A 41 15.75 0.94 2.68
CA VAL A 41 16.43 -0.17 3.34
C VAL A 41 16.06 -0.16 4.82
N GLU A 42 15.53 -1.27 5.30
CA GLU A 42 15.16 -1.42 6.70
C GLU A 42 16.36 -1.93 7.52
N THR A 43 16.14 -2.49 8.71
CA THR A 43 17.22 -2.82 9.66
C THR A 43 18.26 -3.83 9.17
N ASP A 44 18.02 -4.51 8.05
CA ASP A 44 18.94 -5.45 7.43
C ASP A 44 19.12 -5.20 5.92
N ASP A 45 20.19 -5.78 5.37
CA ASP A 45 20.54 -5.65 3.95
C ASP A 45 19.59 -6.42 3.01
N TYR A 46 18.53 -7.05 3.52
CA TYR A 46 17.65 -7.93 2.75
C TYR A 46 16.18 -7.53 2.80
N THR A 47 15.80 -6.51 3.55
CA THR A 47 14.43 -6.05 3.71
C THR A 47 14.29 -4.62 3.19
N LEU A 48 13.41 -4.45 2.21
CA LEU A 48 12.98 -3.13 1.74
C LEU A 48 11.56 -2.86 2.22
N ALA A 49 11.27 -1.64 2.65
CA ALA A 49 9.90 -1.14 2.65
C ALA A 49 9.67 -0.32 1.39
N CYS A 50 8.63 -0.66 0.63
CA CYS A 50 8.13 0.15 -0.48
C CYS A 50 6.89 0.90 -0.04
N ARG A 51 6.90 2.22 -0.18
CA ARG A 51 5.80 3.12 0.20
C ARG A 51 5.25 3.82 -1.05
N VAL A 52 3.94 3.80 -1.21
CA VAL A 52 3.22 4.44 -2.32
C VAL A 52 2.10 5.31 -1.76
N PRO A 53 2.21 6.64 -1.83
CA PRO A 53 1.12 7.54 -1.47
C PRO A 53 -0.09 7.29 -2.38
N LEU A 54 -1.27 7.18 -1.78
CA LEU A 54 -2.51 6.86 -2.51
C LEU A 54 -3.48 8.03 -2.55
N MET A 55 -3.68 8.71 -1.42
CA MET A 55 -4.69 9.75 -1.25
C MET A 55 -4.35 10.62 -0.03
N SER A 56 -4.66 11.91 -0.08
CA SER A 56 -4.54 12.77 1.10
C SER A 56 -5.61 12.41 2.14
N THR A 57 -5.25 12.36 3.42
CA THR A 57 -6.24 12.21 4.51
C THR A 57 -7.27 13.35 4.53
N SER A 58 -6.94 14.52 3.96
CA SER A 58 -7.86 15.64 3.80
C SER A 58 -8.96 15.40 2.75
N GLU A 59 -8.77 14.44 1.85
CA GLU A 59 -9.71 14.02 0.80
C GLU A 59 -10.49 12.77 1.19
N PHE A 60 -9.95 11.98 2.12
CA PHE A 60 -10.61 10.80 2.63
C PHE A 60 -11.84 11.18 3.48
N ARG A 61 -12.96 10.52 3.22
CA ARG A 61 -14.23 10.71 3.95
C ARG A 61 -14.72 9.45 4.67
N GLY A 62 -13.98 8.34 4.56
CA GLY A 62 -14.28 7.11 5.27
C GLY A 62 -13.79 7.17 6.71
N SER A 63 -14.04 6.10 7.47
CA SER A 63 -13.50 5.95 8.81
C SER A 63 -12.09 5.35 8.76
N TYR A 64 -11.23 5.74 9.70
CA TYR A 64 -9.96 5.03 9.90
C TYR A 64 -10.17 3.59 10.38
N ALA A 65 -11.34 3.25 10.93
CA ALA A 65 -11.71 1.87 11.20
C ALA A 65 -11.80 1.04 9.91
N ASP A 66 -12.32 1.62 8.82
CA ASP A 66 -12.43 0.93 7.53
C ASP A 66 -11.04 0.64 6.93
N LEU A 67 -10.07 1.54 7.14
CA LEU A 67 -8.67 1.30 6.77
C LEU A 67 -8.05 0.16 7.59
N LEU A 68 -8.38 0.07 8.88
CA LEU A 68 -7.90 -1.01 9.75
C LEU A 68 -8.54 -2.35 9.38
N GLU A 69 -9.83 -2.35 9.05
CA GLU A 69 -10.53 -3.54 8.59
C GLU A 69 -9.98 -4.04 7.26
N ALA A 70 -9.70 -3.13 6.32
CA ALA A 70 -9.01 -3.44 5.06
C ALA A 70 -7.62 -4.08 5.26
N ASN A 71 -6.96 -3.83 6.39
CA ASN A 71 -5.68 -4.43 6.76
C ASN A 71 -5.81 -5.78 7.48
N LEU A 72 -7.01 -6.19 7.89
CA LEU A 72 -7.22 -7.41 8.67
C LEU A 72 -6.88 -8.67 7.86
N ASP A 73 -7.14 -8.63 6.56
CA ASP A 73 -6.87 -9.73 5.65
C ASP A 73 -5.73 -9.39 4.68
N ALA A 74 -4.64 -10.16 4.81
CA ALA A 74 -3.45 -10.01 3.99
C ALA A 74 -3.72 -10.32 2.50
N GLU A 75 -4.72 -11.13 2.18
CA GLU A 75 -5.12 -11.37 0.78
C GLU A 75 -5.75 -10.11 0.19
N THR A 76 -6.65 -9.46 0.95
CA THR A 76 -7.28 -8.20 0.57
C THR A 76 -6.25 -7.07 0.40
N SER A 77 -5.24 -7.00 1.25
CA SER A 77 -4.18 -5.98 1.16
C SER A 77 -3.06 -6.33 0.17
N GLY A 78 -3.07 -7.52 -0.45
CA GLY A 78 -2.03 -7.99 -1.36
C GLY A 78 -0.66 -8.15 -0.68
N GLY A 79 -0.64 -8.48 0.61
CA GLY A 79 0.56 -8.63 1.42
C GLY A 79 1.23 -7.31 1.84
N GLY A 80 0.50 -6.19 1.76
CA GLY A 80 0.92 -4.90 2.28
C GLY A 80 -0.01 -4.39 3.39
N ALA A 81 0.09 -3.11 3.71
CA ALA A 81 -0.80 -2.44 4.66
C ALA A 81 -1.08 -1.01 4.21
N LEU A 82 -2.28 -0.52 4.50
CA LEU A 82 -2.65 0.89 4.43
C LEU A 82 -2.23 1.57 5.74
N ALA A 83 -1.47 2.64 5.63
CA ALA A 83 -0.99 3.44 6.75
C ALA A 83 -1.25 4.93 6.49
N ILE A 84 -1.20 5.73 7.54
CA ILE A 84 -1.15 7.19 7.42
C ILE A 84 0.29 7.61 7.63
N ASP A 85 0.89 8.24 6.63
CA ASP A 85 2.16 8.91 6.82
C ASP A 85 1.91 10.27 7.51
N ALA A 86 2.36 10.39 8.75
CA ALA A 86 2.15 11.60 9.54
C ALA A 86 2.89 12.82 8.98
N ALA A 87 3.97 12.63 8.23
CA ALA A 87 4.76 13.73 7.68
C ALA A 87 4.05 14.40 6.49
N SER A 88 3.54 13.60 5.56
CA SER A 88 2.81 14.09 4.38
C SER A 88 1.31 14.29 4.62
N GLY A 89 0.73 13.56 5.58
CA GLY A 89 -0.72 13.48 5.76
C GLY A 89 -1.39 12.57 4.71
N ASP A 90 -0.66 11.69 4.06
CA ASP A 90 -1.19 10.79 3.02
C ASP A 90 -1.52 9.39 3.57
N ILE A 91 -2.63 8.84 3.10
CA ILE A 91 -2.88 7.41 3.13
C ILE A 91 -1.91 6.76 2.15
N THR A 92 -1.11 5.84 2.65
CA THR A 92 0.02 5.22 1.95
C THR A 92 -0.12 3.71 1.97
N TYR A 93 0.09 3.06 0.82
CA TYR A 93 0.29 1.63 0.76
C TYR A 93 1.75 1.31 1.08
N VAL A 94 1.97 0.44 2.06
CA VAL A 94 3.30 0.01 2.50
C VAL A 94 3.43 -1.49 2.30
N ARG A 95 4.48 -1.94 1.62
CA ARG A 95 4.80 -3.36 1.48
C ARG A 95 6.25 -3.62 1.85
N PHE A 96 6.47 -4.58 2.74
CA PHE A 96 7.80 -5.10 3.03
C PHE A 96 8.18 -6.17 2.00
N ILE A 97 9.38 -6.07 1.46
CA ILE A 97 9.92 -6.93 0.42
C ILE A 97 11.14 -7.65 1.01
N ALA A 98 11.02 -8.97 1.18
CA ALA A 98 12.18 -9.81 1.42
C ALA A 98 12.94 -10.01 0.11
N THR A 99 14.06 -9.32 -0.06
CA THR A 99 14.90 -9.41 -1.27
C THR A 99 15.74 -10.69 -1.28
N LYS A 100 15.87 -11.35 -0.12
CA LYS A 100 16.46 -12.68 0.00
C LYS A 100 15.58 -13.71 -0.69
N GLY A 101 16.11 -14.38 -1.71
CA GLY A 101 15.39 -15.33 -2.55
C GLY A 101 15.04 -14.78 -3.94
N ILE A 102 15.10 -13.46 -4.14
CA ILE A 102 15.01 -12.85 -5.46
C ILE A 102 16.36 -13.01 -6.16
N THR A 103 16.34 -13.57 -7.37
CA THR A 103 17.52 -13.97 -8.13
C THR A 103 17.62 -13.34 -9.51
N SER A 104 16.56 -12.73 -10.02
CA SER A 104 16.53 -12.16 -11.38
C SER A 104 15.85 -10.79 -11.45
N ALA A 105 16.18 -10.03 -12.50
CA ALA A 105 15.52 -8.75 -12.77
C ALA A 105 14.02 -8.93 -13.13
N SER A 106 13.64 -10.09 -13.69
CA SER A 106 12.23 -10.41 -13.94
C SER A 106 11.43 -10.48 -12.64
N GLU A 107 11.96 -11.17 -11.63
CA GLU A 107 11.31 -11.27 -10.32
C GLU A 107 11.22 -9.90 -9.61
N VAL A 108 12.24 -9.05 -9.78
CA VAL A 108 12.19 -7.65 -9.31
C VAL A 108 11.04 -6.90 -9.97
N ASN A 109 10.89 -7.03 -11.29
CA ASN A 109 9.79 -6.41 -12.03
C ASN A 109 8.42 -6.96 -11.58
N ASP A 110 8.31 -8.26 -11.33
CA ASP A 110 7.07 -8.89 -10.86
C ASP A 110 6.65 -8.33 -9.49
N VAL A 111 7.61 -8.15 -8.58
CA VAL A 111 7.37 -7.53 -7.27
C VAL A 111 6.87 -6.09 -7.42
N VAL A 112 7.55 -5.27 -8.22
CA VAL A 112 7.17 -3.87 -8.44
C VAL A 112 5.80 -3.77 -9.13
N THR A 113 5.54 -4.62 -10.12
CA THR A 113 4.25 -4.71 -10.82
C THR A 113 3.13 -5.08 -9.87
N SER A 114 3.35 -6.04 -8.97
CA SER A 114 2.39 -6.42 -7.94
C SER A 114 2.07 -5.25 -6.99
N ILE A 115 3.08 -4.47 -6.58
CA ILE A 115 2.89 -3.26 -5.76
C ILE A 115 2.07 -2.21 -6.50
N LEU A 116 2.36 -1.97 -7.78
CA LEU A 116 1.61 -1.04 -8.63
C LEU A 116 0.14 -1.46 -8.77
N HIS A 117 -0.12 -2.74 -9.04
CA HIS A 117 -1.49 -3.27 -9.11
C HIS A 117 -2.27 -3.04 -7.82
N MET A 118 -1.66 -3.32 -6.66
CA MET A 118 -2.31 -3.08 -5.37
C MET A 118 -2.50 -1.60 -5.08
N SER A 119 -1.55 -0.76 -5.46
CA SER A 119 -1.67 0.70 -5.31
C SER A 119 -2.81 1.26 -6.16
N ALA A 120 -2.93 0.82 -7.41
CA ALA A 120 -4.02 1.19 -8.31
C ALA A 120 -5.37 0.67 -7.79
N PHE A 121 -5.42 -0.56 -7.29
CA PHE A 121 -6.61 -1.11 -6.65
C PHE A 121 -7.05 -0.22 -5.49
N TRP A 122 -6.17 0.09 -4.54
CA TRP A 122 -6.54 0.87 -3.37
C TRP A 122 -6.89 2.31 -3.69
N GLN A 123 -6.20 2.98 -4.62
CA GLN A 123 -6.59 4.31 -5.09
C GLN A 123 -8.04 4.35 -5.60
N GLN A 124 -8.51 3.29 -6.25
CA GLN A 124 -9.90 3.19 -6.72
C GLN A 124 -10.90 2.78 -5.62
N HIS A 125 -10.44 2.13 -4.56
CA HIS A 125 -11.31 1.61 -3.48
C HIS A 125 -11.43 2.55 -2.29
N LEU A 126 -10.40 3.34 -1.97
CA LEU A 126 -10.44 4.32 -0.88
C LEU A 126 -11.62 5.30 -0.98
N PRO A 127 -12.02 5.83 -2.16
CA PRO A 127 -13.23 6.64 -2.29
C PRO A 127 -14.53 5.88 -1.97
N LYS A 128 -14.56 4.56 -2.16
CA LYS A 128 -15.77 3.74 -1.99
C LYS A 128 -16.04 3.40 -0.52
N LEU A 129 -15.00 3.28 0.29
CA LEU A 129 -15.12 3.12 1.75
C LEU A 129 -15.90 4.28 2.40
N GLN A 130 -15.97 5.43 1.72
CA GLN A 130 -16.74 6.60 2.14
C GLN A 130 -18.27 6.39 2.05
N THR A 131 -18.73 5.48 1.19
CA THR A 131 -20.13 5.42 0.75
C THR A 131 -20.96 4.42 1.57
N GLU A 132 -20.32 3.40 2.15
CA GLU A 132 -21.03 2.35 2.90
C GLU A 132 -21.56 2.84 4.26
N GLN A 133 -20.95 3.89 4.84
CA GLN A 133 -21.44 4.48 6.10
C GLN A 133 -22.63 5.45 5.93
N ALA A 134 -22.99 5.82 4.70
CA ALA A 134 -24.14 6.69 4.44
C ALA A 134 -25.49 5.93 4.44
N GLN A 135 -25.48 4.61 4.59
CA GLN A 135 -26.69 3.78 4.73
C GLN A 135 -26.76 3.18 6.13
N THR A 136 -27.05 3.99 7.13
CA THR A 136 -27.63 3.45 8.37
C THR A 136 -29.01 2.89 8.01
N PRO A 137 -29.34 1.61 8.30
CA PRO A 137 -30.70 1.14 8.17
C PRO A 137 -31.58 2.02 9.04
N SER A 138 -32.62 2.62 8.46
CA SER A 138 -33.72 3.20 9.22
C SER A 138 -34.11 2.19 10.30
N GLN A 139 -34.17 2.61 11.56
CA GLN A 139 -34.71 1.79 12.64
C GLN A 139 -36.16 1.44 12.31
N ASP A 140 -36.35 0.32 11.61
CA ASP A 140 -37.65 -0.31 11.52
C ASP A 140 -37.90 -1.00 12.86
N THR A 141 -39.04 -0.63 13.41
CA THR A 141 -39.63 -1.00 14.69
C THR A 141 -39.33 -2.42 15.16
N LEU A 142 -38.77 -2.55 16.37
CA LEU A 142 -38.81 -3.79 17.15
C LEU A 142 -40.27 -4.11 17.49
N ASP A 143 -40.90 -4.99 16.71
CA ASP A 143 -42.14 -5.63 17.13
C ASP A 143 -41.86 -6.48 18.38
N THR A 144 -42.49 -6.06 19.48
CA THR A 144 -42.42 -6.76 20.76
C THR A 144 -43.24 -8.04 20.66
N VAL A 145 -42.58 -9.20 20.62
CA VAL A 145 -43.26 -10.48 20.79
C VAL A 145 -43.59 -10.65 22.27
N VAL A 146 -44.84 -10.37 22.64
CA VAL A 146 -45.39 -10.72 23.95
C VAL A 146 -45.66 -12.22 23.96
N LEU A 147 -44.81 -12.99 24.67
CA LEU A 147 -45.12 -14.36 25.03
C LEU A 147 -46.20 -14.36 26.11
N GLN A 148 -47.39 -14.87 25.78
CA GLN A 148 -48.38 -15.27 26.79
C GLN A 148 -48.01 -16.67 27.31
N LEU A 149 -47.77 -16.77 28.61
CA LEU A 149 -47.67 -18.02 29.38
C LEU A 149 -49.06 -18.52 29.75
#